data_AF-A0A3P9JQ21-F1
#
_entry.id   AF-A0A3P9JQ21-F1
#
_cell.length_a   1.000
_cell.length_b   1.000
_cell.length_c   1.000
_cell.angle_alpha   90.00
_cell.angle_beta   90.00
_cell.angle_gamma   90.00
#
_symmetry.space_group_name_H-M   'P 1'
#
loop_
_entity.id
_entity.type
_entity.pdbx_description
1 polymer ?
#
loop_
_entity_poly.entity_id
_entity_poly.type
_entity_poly.pdbx_seq_one_letter_code
_entity_poly.pdbx_strand_id
1 'polypeptide(L)' 'MRNTPNFLFMDDDAPPHGARIVTAGLQEVGVAFMVQPAMTPDLNPIQQLYVELVEERETPLSTGLVEG' A
#
# COMPACT_ATOMS: atom_id res chain seq x y z
N MET A 1 11.38 -29.40 4.46
CA MET A 1 10.66 -28.32 3.76
C MET A 1 10.04 -27.42 4.81
N ARG A 2 10.50 -26.17 4.92
CA ARG A 2 9.81 -25.18 5.77
C ARG A 2 8.61 -24.71 4.97
N ASN A 3 7.41 -24.93 5.50
CA ASN A 3 6.16 -24.43 4.94
C ASN A 3 6.05 -22.94 5.32
N THR A 4 6.93 -22.10 4.78
CA THR A 4 6.79 -20.65 4.89
C THR A 4 5.70 -20.24 3.91
N PRO A 5 4.58 -19.65 4.38
CA PRO A 5 3.60 -19.07 3.47
C PRO A 5 4.28 -18.12 2.47
N ASN A 6 3.85 -18.19 1.19
CA ASN A 6 4.32 -17.33 0.11
C ASN A 6 3.81 -15.90 0.32
N PHE A 7 4.33 -15.21 1.33
CA PHE A 7 4.08 -13.80 1.54
C PHE A 7 5.10 -12.98 0.75
N LEU A 8 4.58 -12.02 0.00
CA LEU A 8 5.35 -11.04 -0.74
C LEU A 8 5.10 -9.68 -0.09
N PHE A 9 6.17 -9.07 0.43
CA PHE A 9 6.14 -7.71 0.94
C PHE A 9 6.11 -6.76 -0.26
N MET A 10 5.17 -5.82 -0.24
CA MET A 10 5.05 -4.75 -1.23
C MET A 10 4.83 -3.45 -0.47
N ASP A 11 5.54 -2.42 -0.89
CA ASP A 11 5.60 -1.09 -0.26
C ASP A 11 5.68 -0.04 -1.38
N ASP A 12 5.57 1.24 -1.03
CA ASP A 12 5.91 2.33 -1.95
C ASP A 12 7.42 2.55 -2.11
N ASP A 13 7.80 3.26 -3.18
CA ASP A 13 9.19 3.58 -3.50
C ASP A 13 9.68 4.85 -2.77
N ALA A 14 9.08 5.22 -1.62
CA ALA A 14 9.54 6.39 -0.90
C ALA A 14 10.96 6.15 -0.33
N PRO A 15 11.83 7.19 -0.28
CA PRO A 15 13.23 7.04 0.11
C PRO A 15 13.49 6.30 1.44
N PRO A 16 12.64 6.41 2.49
CA PRO A 16 12.81 5.63 3.71
C PRO A 16 12.75 4.11 3.51
N HIS A 17 11.92 3.62 2.59
CA HIS A 17 11.73 2.18 2.35
C HIS A 17 12.92 1.54 1.63
N GLY A 18 13.62 2.32 0.80
CA GLY A 18 14.90 1.94 0.18
C GLY A 18 16.12 2.05 1.09
N ALA A 19 15.96 2.51 2.35
CA ALA A 19 17.09 2.68 3.25
C ALA A 19 17.73 1.33 3.61
N ARG A 20 19.06 1.33 3.73
CA ARG A 20 19.86 0.12 4.03
C ARG A 20 19.36 -0.66 5.25
N ILE A 21 18.91 0.05 6.29
CA ILE A 21 18.39 -0.56 7.52
C ILE A 21 17.08 -1.32 7.28
N VAL A 22 16.19 -0.79 6.42
CA VAL A 22 14.93 -1.41 6.05
C VAL A 22 15.19 -2.65 5.19
N THR A 23 16.03 -2.52 4.16
CA THR A 23 16.37 -3.65 3.27
C THR A 23 17.07 -4.78 4.03
N ALA A 24 17.93 -4.46 4.99
CA ALA A 24 18.60 -5.46 5.82
C ALA A 24 17.61 -6.20 6.74
N GLY A 25 16.65 -5.48 7.33
CA GLY A 25 15.59 -6.08 8.15
C GLY A 25 14.70 -7.04 7.35
N LEU A 26 14.30 -6.65 6.14
CA LEU A 26 13.51 -7.53 5.26
C LEU A 26 14.26 -8.83 4.89
N GLN A 27 15.57 -8.73 4.65
CA GLN A 27 16.43 -9.88 4.40
C GLN A 27 16.57 -10.79 5.63
N GLU A 28 16.73 -10.22 6.82
CA GLU A 28 16.85 -10.96 8.07
C GLU A 28 15.58 -11.75 8.41
N VAL A 29 14.40 -11.14 8.22
CA VAL A 29 13.11 -11.82 8.40
C VAL A 29 12.85 -12.87 7.30
N GLY A 30 13.54 -12.76 6.17
CA GLY A 30 13.45 -13.74 5.07
C GLY A 30 12.16 -13.62 4.27
N VAL A 31 11.58 -12.42 4.18
CA VAL A 31 10.36 -12.16 3.40
C VAL A 31 10.76 -11.75 1.99
N ALA A 32 10.08 -12.32 0.99
CA ALA A 32 10.26 -11.89 -0.40
C ALA A 32 9.74 -10.46 -0.57
N PHE A 33 10.49 -9.59 -1.26
CA PHE A 33 10.09 -8.20 -1.52
C PHE A 33 9.85 -7.98 -3.01
N MET A 34 8.74 -7.31 -3.34
CA MET A 34 8.45 -6.80 -4.67
C MET A 34 8.84 -5.32 -4.75
N VAL A 35 9.73 -4.98 -5.67
CA VAL A 35 10.09 -3.59 -5.96
C VAL A 35 8.92 -2.92 -6.69
N GLN A 36 8.41 -1.82 -6.15
CA GLN A 36 7.46 -0.99 -6.88
C GLN A 36 8.21 -0.18 -7.96
N PRO A 37 7.72 -0.17 -9.23
CA PRO A 37 8.30 0.70 -10.24
C PRO A 37 8.08 2.19 -9.91
N ALA A 38 9.07 3.01 -10.23
CA ALA A 38 8.97 4.45 -10.06
C ALA A 38 7.82 5.03 -10.91
N MET A 39 7.09 6.00 -10.36
CA MET A 39 5.99 6.71 -11.04
C MET A 39 4.82 5.81 -11.48
N THR A 40 4.64 4.63 -10.89
CA THR A 40 3.47 3.76 -11.12
C THR A 40 2.62 3.63 -9.84
N PRO A 41 1.91 4.69 -9.43
CA PRO A 41 1.04 4.66 -8.24
C PRO A 41 -0.12 3.67 -8.38
N ASP A 42 -0.61 3.48 -9.61
CA ASP A 42 -1.69 2.57 -10.00
C ASP A 42 -1.36 1.09 -9.75
N LEU A 43 -0.07 0.75 -9.70
CA LEU A 43 0.39 -0.61 -9.44
C LEU A 43 0.55 -0.92 -7.95
N ASN A 44 0.37 0.05 -7.04
CA ASN A 44 0.44 -0.20 -5.60
C ASN A 44 -0.96 -0.36 -4.99
N PRO A 45 -1.30 -1.55 -4.47
CA PRO A 45 -2.60 -1.80 -3.84
C PRO A 45 -2.92 -0.82 -2.69
N ILE A 46 -1.91 -0.36 -1.94
CA ILE A 46 -2.10 0.60 -0.85
C ILE A 46 -2.56 1.95 -1.40
N GLN A 47 -2.00 2.41 -2.52
CA GLN A 47 -2.44 3.66 -3.14
C GLN A 47 -3.87 3.57 -3.68
N GLN A 48 -4.27 2.41 -4.21
CA GLN A 48 -5.66 2.18 -4.61
C GLN A 48 -6.62 2.28 -3.41
N LEU A 49 -6.27 1.68 -2.28
CA LEU A 49 -7.05 1.79 -1.04
C LEU A 49 -7.12 3.24 -0.53
N TYR A 50 -6.04 4.01 -0.63
CA TYR A 50 -6.07 5.43 -0.26
C TYR A 50 -7.04 6.24 -1.11
N VAL A 51 -7.10 5.98 -2.42
CA VAL A 51 -8.07 6.66 -3.30
C VAL A 51 -9.51 6.36 -2.85
N GLU A 52 -9.84 5.09 -2.62
CA GLU A 52 -11.17 4.69 -2.14
C GLU A 52 -11.53 5.36 -0.79
N LEU A 53 -10.59 5.38 0.15
CA LEU A 53 -10.79 6.02 1.45
C LEU A 53 -10.97 7.53 1.37
N VAL A 54 -10.30 8.20 0.42
CA VAL A 54 -10.49 9.63 0.17
C VAL A 54 -11.84 9.87 -0.49
N GLU A 55 -12.23 9.06 -1.47
CA GLU A 55 -13.56 9.17 -2.11
C GLU A 55 -14.70 9.01 -1.10
N GLU A 56 -14.61 8.02 -0.19
CA GLU A 56 -15.60 7.84 0.89
C GLU A 56 -15.68 9.06 1.81
N ARG A 57 -14.54 9.66 2.15
CA ARG A 57 -14.48 10.84 3.02
C ARG A 57 -15.00 12.10 2.36
N GLU A 58 -14.76 12.24 1.07
CA GLU A 58 -15.16 13.41 0.27
C GLU A 58 -16.59 13.28 -0.29
N THR A 59 -17.20 12.09 -0.27
CA THR A 59 -18.65 11.98 -0.49
C THR A 59 -19.39 12.69 0.64
N PRO A 60 -20.11 13.80 0.37
CA PRO A 60 -20.91 14.43 1.39
C PRO A 60 -21.99 13.42 1.80
N LEU A 61 -22.16 13.21 3.12
CA LEU A 61 -23.34 12.55 3.65
C LEU A 61 -24.54 13.18 2.93
N SER A 62 -25.24 12.40 2.11
CA SER A 62 -26.44 12.86 1.40
C SER A 62 -27.31 13.58 2.43
N THR A 63 -27.34 14.92 2.36
CA THR A 63 -28.16 15.75 3.24
C THR A 63 -29.58 15.42 2.87
N GLY A 64 -30.19 14.48 3.60
CA GLY A 64 -31.60 14.16 3.53
C GLY A 64 -32.39 15.33 4.10
N LEU A 65 -32.47 16.43 3.37
CA LEU A 65 -33.43 17.52 3.52
C LEU A 65 -33.47 18.28 2.19
N VAL A 66 -34.20 17.78 1.22
CA VAL A 66 -35.13 18.57 0.39
C VAL A 66 -35.94 17.60 -0.44
N GLU A 67 -37.26 17.69 -0.28
CA GLU A 67 -38.41 17.43 -1.17
C GLU A 67 -39.55 17.23 -0.15
N GLY A 68 -40.33 18.26 0.16
CA GLY A 68 -41.37 18.81 -0.70
C GLY A 68 -42.71 18.48 -0.05
#